data_AF-A0AAE5QUC0-F1
#
_entry.id   AF-A0AAE5QUC0-F1
#
_cell.length_a   1.000
_cell.length_b   1.000
_cell.length_c   1.000
_cell.angle_alpha   90.00
_cell.angle_beta   90.00
_cell.angle_gamma   90.00
#
_symmetry.space_group_name_H-M   'P 1'
#
loop_
_entity.id
_entity.type
_entity.pdbx_description
1 polymer ?
#
loop_
_entity_poly.entity_id
_entity_poly.type
_entity_poly.pdbx_seq_one_letter_code
_entity_poly.pdbx_strand_id
1 'polypeptide(L)'
;KFELSELNPSYAIGGSDLSSSIDLTAACIAFMLPNDKNVYFKHMYWIPEDLVEDKVNEDKVPYDKWIELGYVRTTPGNKVHYKFVEEWFDELRDEFDIYIPWHGYDAWSAEYYVESMKDKHGSESMIKVYQGKKTLSGPMENLGADLKKKHINYNNNPVTKWCLSNTIVDIDKNGNIQPDKSNKRRRIDGLACMLNAYVILNEKMDDYINLIGA
;
A
#
# COMPACT_ATOMS: atom_id res chain seq x y z
N LYS A 1 -15.26 -8.05 -4.05
CA LYS A 1 -14.05 -8.90 -3.95
C LYS A 1 -13.62 -9.26 -5.36
N PHE A 2 -12.37 -9.59 -5.57
CA PHE A 2 -11.80 -10.03 -6.85
C PHE A 2 -10.62 -10.96 -6.58
N GLU A 3 -10.29 -11.77 -7.58
CA GLU A 3 -9.04 -12.51 -7.67
C GLU A 3 -8.18 -11.95 -8.82
N LEU A 4 -6.85 -11.89 -8.62
CA LEU A 4 -5.95 -11.32 -9.63
C LEU A 4 -5.97 -12.14 -10.93
N SER A 5 -6.07 -13.46 -10.83
CA SER A 5 -6.18 -14.36 -11.99
C SER A 5 -7.45 -14.16 -12.82
N GLU A 6 -8.50 -13.55 -12.25
CA GLU A 6 -9.74 -13.25 -12.97
C GLU A 6 -9.66 -11.91 -13.70
N LEU A 7 -9.04 -10.90 -13.06
CA LEU A 7 -8.90 -9.56 -13.64
C LEU A 7 -7.70 -9.44 -14.58
N ASN A 8 -6.68 -10.26 -14.37
CA ASN A 8 -5.46 -10.38 -15.18
C ASN A 8 -4.84 -9.03 -15.62
N PRO A 9 -4.56 -8.09 -14.69
CA PRO A 9 -3.94 -6.83 -15.05
C PRO A 9 -2.48 -7.06 -15.47
N SER A 10 -2.03 -6.47 -16.58
CA SER A 10 -0.61 -6.57 -16.97
C SER A 10 0.30 -5.58 -16.22
N TYR A 11 -0.27 -4.46 -15.75
CA TYR A 11 0.49 -3.38 -15.13
C TYR A 11 -0.18 -2.84 -13.88
N ALA A 12 0.62 -2.49 -12.87
CA ALA A 12 0.15 -1.87 -11.65
C ALA A 12 1.14 -0.82 -11.11
N ILE A 13 0.65 0.04 -10.23
CA ILE A 13 1.46 0.97 -9.44
C ILE A 13 1.73 0.36 -8.07
N GLY A 14 3.00 0.29 -7.68
CA GLY A 14 3.41 -0.19 -6.37
C GLY A 14 3.24 0.88 -5.29
N GLY A 15 2.96 0.45 -4.06
CA GLY A 15 2.99 1.28 -2.86
C GLY A 15 3.59 0.51 -1.70
N SER A 16 4.37 1.18 -0.85
CA SER A 16 4.81 0.62 0.42
C SER A 16 4.80 1.63 1.56
N ASP A 17 4.57 1.14 2.78
CA ASP A 17 4.81 1.84 4.05
C ASP A 17 5.77 0.99 4.90
N LEU A 18 6.96 1.54 5.13
CA LEU A 18 8.11 0.88 5.74
C LEU A 18 8.60 1.64 7.00
N SER A 19 7.73 2.44 7.62
CA SER A 19 8.11 3.43 8.62
C SER A 19 8.62 2.85 9.96
N SER A 20 8.26 1.61 10.32
CA SER A 20 8.75 0.92 11.53
C SER A 20 8.85 -0.60 11.33
N SER A 21 10.06 -1.14 11.49
CA SER A 21 10.32 -2.58 11.32
C SER A 21 9.77 -3.46 12.44
N ILE A 22 9.24 -2.90 13.53
CA ILE A 22 8.60 -3.66 14.63
C ILE A 22 7.08 -3.57 14.61
N ASP A 23 6.52 -2.72 13.75
CA ASP A 23 5.08 -2.53 13.60
C ASP A 23 4.56 -3.21 12.32
N LEU A 24 3.29 -2.99 12.03
CA LEU A 24 2.65 -3.47 10.81
C LEU A 24 3.31 -2.81 9.59
N THR A 25 3.98 -3.60 8.76
CA THR A 25 4.46 -3.15 7.46
C THR A 25 3.41 -3.45 6.40
N ALA A 26 3.23 -2.56 5.43
CA ALA A 26 2.22 -2.70 4.38
C ALA A 26 2.80 -2.48 2.99
N ALA A 27 2.31 -3.25 2.03
CA ALA A 27 2.55 -3.05 0.61
C ALA A 27 1.25 -3.26 -0.17
N CYS A 28 1.14 -2.61 -1.31
CA CYS A 28 0.00 -2.76 -2.19
C CYS A 28 0.38 -2.56 -3.65
N ILE A 29 -0.48 -3.06 -4.52
CA ILE A 29 -0.56 -2.64 -5.91
C ILE A 29 -1.88 -1.94 -6.16
N ALA A 30 -1.86 -0.85 -6.94
CA ALA A 30 -3.02 -0.16 -7.48
C ALA A 30 -3.07 -0.37 -8.99
N PHE A 31 -4.20 -0.83 -9.53
CA PHE A 31 -4.34 -1.06 -10.96
C PHE A 31 -5.74 -0.69 -11.48
N MET A 32 -5.80 -0.41 -12.78
CA MET A 32 -7.06 -0.20 -13.51
C MET A 32 -7.14 -1.23 -14.64
N LEU A 33 -8.36 -1.44 -15.14
CA LEU A 33 -8.60 -2.28 -16.30
C LEU A 33 -8.98 -1.40 -17.50
N PRO A 34 -8.70 -1.83 -18.74
CA PRO A 34 -9.07 -1.06 -19.91
C PRO A 34 -10.57 -0.76 -19.93
N ASN A 35 -10.92 0.52 -20.17
CA ASN A 35 -12.30 1.00 -20.15
C ASN A 35 -13.04 0.87 -18.80
N ASP A 36 -12.33 0.59 -17.70
CA ASP A 36 -12.87 0.65 -16.34
C ASP A 36 -12.29 1.86 -15.60
N LYS A 37 -13.18 2.68 -15.04
CA LYS A 37 -12.83 3.84 -14.21
C LYS A 37 -12.47 3.48 -12.77
N ASN A 38 -12.68 2.22 -12.36
CA ASN A 38 -12.38 1.78 -11.01
C ASN A 38 -10.88 1.55 -10.82
N VAL A 39 -10.38 1.89 -9.64
CA VAL A 39 -9.03 1.54 -9.20
C VAL A 39 -9.14 0.39 -8.21
N TYR A 40 -8.44 -0.69 -8.52
CA TYR A 40 -8.37 -1.90 -7.73
C TYR A 40 -7.10 -1.89 -6.89
N PHE A 41 -7.20 -2.33 -5.64
CA PHE A 41 -6.05 -2.48 -4.76
C PHE A 41 -5.95 -3.90 -4.21
N LYS A 42 -4.77 -4.50 -4.34
CA LYS A 42 -4.37 -5.71 -3.61
C LYS A 42 -3.32 -5.31 -2.58
N HIS A 43 -3.56 -5.67 -1.32
CA HIS A 43 -2.65 -5.39 -0.21
C HIS A 43 -2.04 -6.69 0.32
N MET A 44 -0.83 -6.57 0.84
CA MET A 44 -0.19 -7.53 1.73
C MET A 44 0.41 -6.81 2.93
N TYR A 45 0.49 -7.51 4.05
CA TYR A 45 0.94 -6.97 5.33
C TYR A 45 1.94 -7.90 5.99
N TRP A 46 2.84 -7.35 6.80
CA TRP A 46 3.83 -8.12 7.54
C TRP A 46 3.92 -7.68 8.99
N ILE A 47 4.09 -8.68 9.87
CA ILE A 47 4.50 -8.49 11.26
C ILE A 47 5.62 -9.46 11.61
N PRO A 48 6.54 -9.13 12.54
CA PRO A 48 7.56 -10.08 12.97
C PRO A 48 6.93 -11.26 13.71
N GLU A 49 7.38 -12.48 13.44
CA GLU A 49 6.82 -13.70 14.03
C GLU A 49 6.91 -13.70 15.56
N ASP A 50 8.01 -13.18 16.11
CA ASP A 50 8.25 -13.10 17.57
C ASP A 50 7.29 -12.13 18.26
N LEU A 51 6.63 -11.22 17.50
CA LEU A 51 5.79 -10.15 18.05
C LEU A 51 4.29 -10.38 17.80
N VAL A 52 3.88 -11.49 17.18
CA VAL A 52 2.47 -11.72 16.81
C VAL A 52 1.55 -11.65 18.04
N GLU A 53 1.88 -12.36 19.11
CA GLU A 53 1.06 -12.39 20.33
C GLU A 53 0.97 -10.99 20.98
N ASP A 54 2.11 -10.31 21.08
CA ASP A 54 2.17 -8.95 21.61
C ASP A 54 1.31 -7.98 20.79
N LYS A 55 1.35 -8.09 19.46
CA LYS A 55 0.54 -7.25 18.56
C LYS A 55 -0.95 -7.56 18.65
N VAL A 56 -1.36 -8.82 18.77
CA VAL A 56 -2.76 -9.19 19.04
C VAL A 56 -3.24 -8.53 20.35
N ASN A 57 -2.39 -8.58 21.38
CA ASN A 57 -2.70 -8.01 22.68
C ASN A 57 -2.70 -6.47 22.69
N GLU A 58 -1.80 -5.82 21.95
CA GLU A 58 -1.67 -4.36 21.87
C GLU A 58 -2.79 -3.75 21.01
N ASP A 59 -2.98 -4.27 19.80
CA ASP A 59 -3.86 -3.69 18.79
C ASP A 59 -5.32 -4.17 18.93
N LYS A 60 -5.54 -5.22 19.73
CA LYS A 60 -6.86 -5.84 19.97
C LYS A 60 -7.56 -6.27 18.68
N VAL A 61 -6.79 -6.82 17.75
CA VAL A 61 -7.25 -7.37 16.47
C VAL A 61 -6.70 -8.77 16.25
N PRO A 62 -7.39 -9.62 15.48
CA PRO A 62 -7.02 -11.03 15.32
C PRO A 62 -5.94 -11.21 14.24
N TYR A 63 -4.71 -10.75 14.51
CA TYR A 63 -3.60 -10.97 13.59
C TYR A 63 -3.35 -12.46 13.33
N ASP A 64 -3.49 -13.30 14.35
CA ASP A 64 -3.47 -14.76 14.25
C ASP A 64 -4.38 -15.28 13.12
N LYS A 65 -5.65 -14.86 13.11
CA LYS A 65 -6.61 -15.25 12.06
C LYS A 65 -6.31 -14.62 10.71
N TRP A 66 -5.80 -13.39 10.70
CA TRP A 66 -5.41 -12.75 9.45
C TRP A 66 -4.19 -13.41 8.81
N ILE A 67 -3.30 -14.00 9.62
CA ILE A 67 -2.20 -14.84 9.14
C ILE A 67 -2.75 -16.14 8.55
N GLU A 68 -3.61 -16.85 9.28
CA GLU A 68 -4.22 -18.10 8.80
C GLU A 68 -4.98 -17.91 7.46
N LEU A 69 -5.61 -16.76 7.28
CA LEU A 69 -6.36 -16.42 6.07
C LEU A 69 -5.50 -15.80 4.95
N GLY A 70 -4.20 -15.62 5.16
CA GLY A 70 -3.27 -15.07 4.17
C GLY A 70 -3.43 -13.56 3.92
N TYR A 71 -4.07 -12.82 4.83
CA TYR A 71 -4.12 -11.35 4.76
C TYR A 71 -2.85 -10.69 5.34
N VAL A 72 -2.16 -11.38 6.24
CA VAL A 72 -0.91 -10.95 6.87
C VAL A 72 0.10 -12.09 6.75
N ARG A 73 1.34 -11.77 6.43
CA ARG A 73 2.48 -12.70 6.47
C ARG A 73 3.34 -12.39 7.69
N THR A 74 4.09 -13.38 8.15
CA THR A 74 5.12 -13.15 9.16
C THR A 74 6.48 -13.06 8.53
N THR A 75 7.40 -12.36 9.20
CA THR A 75 8.83 -12.41 8.89
C THR A 75 9.60 -13.04 10.05
N PRO A 76 10.67 -13.81 9.80
CA PRO A 76 11.45 -14.42 10.88
C PRO A 76 12.06 -13.41 11.85
N GLY A 77 12.07 -13.77 13.13
CA GLY A 77 12.61 -12.95 14.22
C GLY A 77 11.72 -11.79 14.65
N ASN A 78 12.37 -10.75 15.21
CA ASN A 78 11.70 -9.65 15.93
C ASN A 78 11.57 -8.35 15.13
N LYS A 79 11.91 -8.36 13.84
CA LYS A 79 11.76 -7.21 12.93
C LYS A 79 11.35 -7.67 11.54
N VAL A 80 10.56 -6.85 10.86
CA VAL A 80 10.23 -6.98 9.45
C VAL A 80 11.47 -6.70 8.61
N HIS A 81 11.90 -7.70 7.86
CA HIS A 81 12.95 -7.55 6.87
C HIS A 81 12.32 -7.24 5.51
N TYR A 82 12.68 -6.11 4.90
CA TYR A 82 11.99 -5.64 3.69
C TYR A 82 12.16 -6.55 2.46
N LYS A 83 13.16 -7.44 2.45
CA LYS A 83 13.22 -8.57 1.49
C LYS A 83 11.90 -9.33 1.32
N PHE A 84 11.11 -9.54 2.38
CA PHE A 84 9.83 -10.25 2.27
C PHE A 84 8.74 -9.41 1.61
N VAL A 85 8.89 -8.08 1.65
CA VAL A 85 8.06 -7.14 0.90
C VAL A 85 8.45 -7.17 -0.58
N GLU A 86 9.76 -7.17 -0.87
CA GLU A 86 10.29 -7.32 -2.23
C GLU A 86 9.85 -8.65 -2.87
N GLU A 87 9.97 -9.77 -2.13
CA GLU A 87 9.56 -11.10 -2.57
C GLU A 87 8.08 -11.13 -2.97
N TRP A 88 7.21 -10.39 -2.28
CA TRP A 88 5.79 -10.32 -2.66
C TRP A 88 5.58 -9.58 -3.99
N PHE A 89 6.38 -8.57 -4.31
CA PHE A 89 6.35 -7.95 -5.63
C PHE A 89 6.92 -8.87 -6.72
N ASP A 90 7.95 -9.67 -6.39
CA ASP A 90 8.46 -10.71 -7.28
C ASP A 90 7.39 -11.79 -7.55
N GLU A 91 6.65 -12.24 -6.53
CA GLU A 91 5.51 -13.17 -6.69
C GLU A 91 4.42 -12.62 -7.61
N LEU A 92 4.08 -11.33 -7.49
CA LEU A 92 3.09 -10.70 -8.37
C LEU A 92 3.53 -10.74 -9.85
N ARG A 93 4.82 -10.56 -10.12
CA ARG A 93 5.38 -10.70 -11.47
C ARG A 93 5.38 -12.17 -11.90
N ASP A 94 5.94 -13.05 -11.08
CA ASP A 94 6.24 -14.43 -11.47
C ASP A 94 4.98 -15.30 -11.59
N GLU A 95 3.96 -15.05 -10.75
CA GLU A 95 2.71 -15.82 -10.73
C GLU A 95 1.59 -15.20 -11.57
N PHE A 96 1.54 -13.87 -11.69
CA PHE A 96 0.42 -13.15 -12.31
C PHE A 96 0.82 -12.29 -13.52
N ASP A 97 2.10 -12.25 -13.89
CA ASP A 97 2.61 -11.43 -15.00
C ASP A 97 2.31 -9.92 -14.83
N ILE A 98 2.30 -9.45 -13.58
CA ILE A 98 2.02 -8.05 -13.22
C ILE A 98 3.34 -7.28 -13.15
N TYR A 99 3.50 -6.29 -14.01
CA TYR A 99 4.67 -5.40 -14.03
C TYR A 99 4.40 -4.09 -13.27
N ILE A 100 5.40 -3.64 -12.52
CA ILE A 100 5.32 -2.43 -11.68
C ILE A 100 6.34 -1.40 -12.18
N PRO A 101 5.98 -0.58 -13.18
CA PRO A 101 6.88 0.43 -13.72
C PRO A 101 7.13 1.59 -12.75
N TRP A 102 6.20 1.84 -11.82
CA TRP A 102 6.32 2.91 -10.83
C TRP A 102 5.83 2.44 -9.46
N HIS A 103 6.59 2.78 -8.42
CA HIS A 103 6.36 2.40 -7.04
C HIS A 103 6.52 3.61 -6.13
N GLY A 104 5.46 3.99 -5.44
CA GLY A 104 5.45 5.07 -4.45
C GLY A 104 5.88 4.59 -3.07
N TYR A 105 6.77 5.33 -2.41
CA TYR A 105 7.22 5.01 -1.06
C TYR A 105 7.53 6.28 -0.26
N ASP A 106 7.49 6.23 1.08
CA ASP A 106 7.88 7.37 1.91
C ASP A 106 9.33 7.75 1.64
N ALA A 107 9.59 9.03 1.33
CA ALA A 107 10.92 9.58 1.06
C ALA A 107 11.99 9.27 2.13
N TRP A 108 11.58 8.94 3.37
CA TRP A 108 12.46 8.56 4.48
C TRP A 108 12.67 7.04 4.63
N SER A 109 12.14 6.22 3.72
CA SER A 109 12.29 4.75 3.77
C SER A 109 13.73 4.30 3.61
N ALA A 110 14.00 3.04 3.98
CA ALA A 110 15.34 2.48 3.97
C ALA A 110 15.98 2.45 2.57
N GLU A 111 17.17 3.04 2.43
CA GLU A 111 17.90 3.16 1.16
C GLU A 111 18.17 1.78 0.53
N TYR A 112 18.51 0.78 1.33
CA TYR A 112 18.79 -0.58 0.82
C TYR A 112 17.59 -1.22 0.10
N TYR A 113 16.37 -0.97 0.58
CA TYR A 113 15.15 -1.49 -0.06
C TYR A 113 14.91 -0.77 -1.39
N VAL A 114 15.14 0.55 -1.42
CA VAL A 114 15.00 1.35 -2.64
C VAL A 114 15.98 0.90 -3.71
N GLU A 115 17.25 0.67 -3.35
CA GLU A 115 18.27 0.17 -4.26
C GLU A 115 17.91 -1.22 -4.80
N SER A 116 17.54 -2.17 -3.92
CA SER A 116 17.12 -3.52 -4.34
C SER A 116 15.92 -3.49 -5.30
N MET A 117 14.90 -2.69 -4.99
CA MET A 117 13.74 -2.55 -5.87
C MET A 117 14.10 -1.93 -7.23
N LYS A 118 15.02 -0.96 -7.27
CA LYS A 118 15.50 -0.37 -8.52
C LYS A 118 16.27 -1.38 -9.37
N ASP A 119 17.09 -2.22 -8.75
CA ASP A 119 17.84 -3.25 -9.47
C ASP A 119 16.89 -4.29 -10.11
N LYS A 120 15.77 -4.60 -9.45
CA LYS A 120 14.78 -5.57 -9.93
C LYS A 120 13.76 -5.00 -10.93
N HIS A 121 13.27 -3.79 -10.68
CA HIS A 121 12.14 -3.20 -11.42
C HIS A 121 12.56 -2.03 -12.34
N GLY A 122 13.84 -1.66 -12.34
CA GLY A 122 14.42 -0.59 -13.15
C GLY A 122 14.76 0.66 -12.34
N SER A 123 15.76 1.43 -12.79
CA SER A 123 16.32 2.57 -12.05
C SER A 123 15.31 3.68 -11.72
N GLU A 124 14.30 3.84 -12.57
CA GLU A 124 13.24 4.85 -12.47
C GLU A 124 11.97 4.34 -11.76
N SER A 125 11.95 3.09 -11.30
CA SER A 125 10.76 2.46 -10.71
C SER A 125 10.38 3.06 -9.37
N MET A 126 11.35 3.44 -8.55
CA MET A 126 11.12 3.89 -7.18
C MET A 126 10.98 5.42 -7.10
N ILE A 127 9.77 5.89 -6.76
CA ILE A 127 9.43 7.32 -6.68
C ILE A 127 9.13 7.72 -5.22
N LYS A 128 9.85 8.75 -4.75
CA LYS A 128 9.69 9.30 -3.41
C LYS A 128 8.35 10.06 -3.29
N VAL A 129 7.55 9.65 -2.31
CA VAL A 129 6.37 10.38 -1.85
C VAL A 129 6.72 11.08 -0.55
N TYR A 130 6.81 12.41 -0.61
CA TYR A 130 7.11 13.23 0.57
C TYR A 130 5.89 13.28 1.50
N GLN A 131 6.08 12.85 2.75
CA GLN A 131 5.02 12.90 3.74
C GLN A 131 4.76 14.35 4.16
N GLY A 132 3.50 14.78 4.05
CA GLY A 132 3.08 16.12 4.40
C GLY A 132 1.92 16.62 3.54
N LYS A 133 1.15 17.54 4.11
CA LYS A 133 -0.04 18.15 3.48
C LYS A 133 0.21 18.69 2.07
N LYS A 134 1.40 19.23 1.78
CA LYS A 134 1.75 19.75 0.44
C LYS A 134 1.63 18.69 -0.66
N THR A 135 2.04 17.46 -0.37
CA THR A 135 2.02 16.35 -1.32
C THR A 135 0.75 15.54 -1.19
N LEU A 136 0.28 15.33 0.05
CA LEU A 136 -0.78 14.36 0.33
C LEU A 136 -2.19 14.92 0.25
N SER A 137 -2.40 16.24 0.37
CA SER A 137 -3.76 16.81 0.51
C SER A 137 -4.65 16.49 -0.69
N GLY A 138 -4.23 16.86 -1.91
CA GLY A 138 -5.03 16.60 -3.11
C GLY A 138 -5.30 15.10 -3.35
N PRO A 139 -4.27 14.23 -3.33
CA PRO A 139 -4.46 12.79 -3.45
C PRO A 139 -5.38 12.19 -2.37
N MET A 140 -5.30 12.66 -1.12
CA MET A 140 -6.17 12.19 -0.03
C MET A 140 -7.62 12.63 -0.21
N GLU A 141 -7.86 13.87 -0.67
CA GLU A 141 -9.21 14.35 -1.03
C GLU A 141 -9.82 13.53 -2.17
N ASN A 142 -9.04 13.29 -3.23
CA ASN A 142 -9.46 12.49 -4.37
C ASN A 142 -9.78 11.05 -3.96
N LEU A 143 -8.87 10.40 -3.22
CA LEU A 143 -9.08 9.04 -2.73
C LEU A 143 -10.35 8.94 -1.87
N GLY A 144 -10.59 9.92 -0.99
CA GLY A 144 -11.82 10.00 -0.20
C GLY A 144 -13.08 10.15 -1.04
N ALA A 145 -13.03 10.99 -2.09
CA ALA A 145 -14.14 11.16 -3.03
C ALA A 145 -14.44 9.88 -3.82
N ASP A 146 -13.40 9.16 -4.26
CA ASP A 146 -13.54 7.92 -5.04
C ASP A 146 -13.99 6.74 -4.18
N LEU A 147 -13.55 6.65 -2.93
CA LEU A 147 -14.12 5.73 -1.93
C LEU A 147 -15.61 5.98 -1.74
N LYS A 148 -16.03 7.26 -1.60
CA LYS A 148 -17.45 7.63 -1.45
C LYS A 148 -18.28 7.29 -2.69
N LYS A 149 -17.71 7.45 -3.89
CA LYS A 149 -18.34 7.08 -5.18
C LYS A 149 -18.29 5.59 -5.49
N LYS A 150 -17.63 4.78 -4.65
CA LYS A 150 -17.39 3.34 -4.85
C LYS A 150 -16.57 3.04 -6.12
N HIS A 151 -15.64 3.93 -6.48
CA HIS A 151 -14.68 3.70 -7.57
C HIS A 151 -13.41 2.98 -7.09
N ILE A 152 -13.23 2.83 -5.78
CA ILE A 152 -12.08 2.14 -5.20
C ILE A 152 -12.50 0.73 -4.74
N ASN A 153 -11.81 -0.30 -5.23
CA ASN A 153 -11.99 -1.68 -4.81
C ASN A 153 -10.73 -2.22 -4.12
N TYR A 154 -10.65 -2.11 -2.80
CA TYR A 154 -9.56 -2.66 -1.97
C TYR A 154 -9.76 -4.14 -1.57
N ASN A 155 -10.52 -4.89 -2.36
CA ASN A 155 -10.85 -6.29 -2.17
C ASN A 155 -11.58 -6.66 -0.85
N ASN A 156 -12.16 -5.67 -0.16
CA ASN A 156 -12.73 -5.85 1.19
C ASN A 156 -11.73 -6.56 2.15
N ASN A 157 -10.43 -6.28 2.01
CA ASN A 157 -9.40 -6.80 2.90
C ASN A 157 -9.66 -6.29 4.33
N PRO A 158 -9.76 -7.18 5.34
CA PRO A 158 -10.13 -6.80 6.70
C PRO A 158 -9.07 -5.93 7.38
N VAL A 159 -7.78 -6.14 7.08
CA VAL A 159 -6.67 -5.34 7.61
C VAL A 159 -6.73 -3.93 7.03
N THR A 160 -6.92 -3.80 5.70
CA THR A 160 -7.08 -2.51 5.04
C THR A 160 -8.29 -1.75 5.57
N LYS A 161 -9.44 -2.44 5.72
CA LYS A 161 -10.65 -1.85 6.30
C LYS A 161 -10.41 -1.36 7.73
N TRP A 162 -9.68 -2.12 8.54
CA TRP A 162 -9.30 -1.71 9.89
C TRP A 162 -8.39 -0.48 9.88
N CYS A 163 -7.35 -0.45 9.05
CA CYS A 163 -6.47 0.71 8.90
C CYS A 163 -7.26 1.97 8.48
N LEU A 164 -8.13 1.85 7.48
CA LEU A 164 -9.00 2.95 7.04
C LEU A 164 -9.92 3.45 8.17
N SER A 165 -10.45 2.55 9.00
CA SER A 165 -11.29 2.93 10.15
C SER A 165 -10.53 3.63 11.29
N ASN A 166 -9.20 3.45 11.33
CA ASN A 166 -8.32 4.09 12.30
C ASN A 166 -7.82 5.46 11.85
N THR A 167 -7.89 5.75 10.55
CA THR A 167 -7.42 7.01 9.99
C THR A 167 -8.29 8.17 10.43
N ILE A 168 -7.63 9.21 10.94
CA ILE A 168 -8.20 10.54 11.09
C ILE A 168 -7.53 11.50 10.11
N VAL A 169 -8.11 12.68 9.97
CA VAL A 169 -7.59 13.73 9.10
C VAL A 169 -6.99 14.83 9.96
N ASP A 170 -5.71 15.10 9.77
CA ASP A 170 -5.06 16.29 10.31
C ASP A 170 -5.16 17.43 9.28
N ILE A 171 -5.76 18.55 9.70
CA ILE A 171 -6.13 19.68 8.82
C ILE A 171 -5.34 20.91 9.27
N ASP A 172 -4.66 21.58 8.34
CA ASP A 172 -3.98 22.84 8.65
C ASP A 172 -4.91 24.07 8.55
N LYS A 173 -4.37 25.24 8.85
CA LYS A 173 -5.12 26.51 8.82
C LYS A 173 -5.66 26.87 7.43
N ASN A 174 -5.08 26.31 6.37
CA ASN A 174 -5.48 26.56 4.98
C ASN A 174 -6.44 25.49 4.46
N GLY A 175 -6.83 24.52 5.28
CA GLY A 175 -7.70 23.41 4.91
C GLY A 175 -6.99 22.25 4.22
N ASN A 176 -5.66 22.27 4.10
CA ASN A 176 -4.94 21.12 3.54
C ASN A 176 -4.97 19.96 4.52
N ILE A 177 -5.05 18.74 3.99
CA ILE A 177 -5.21 17.53 4.77
C ILE A 177 -4.04 16.56 4.62
N GLN A 178 -3.84 15.73 5.65
CA GLN A 178 -2.97 14.57 5.59
C GLN A 178 -3.52 13.46 6.50
N PRO A 179 -3.19 12.19 6.24
CA PRO A 179 -3.59 11.11 7.13
C PRO A 179 -2.87 11.25 8.48
N ASP A 180 -3.62 11.02 9.55
CA ASP A 180 -3.08 10.94 10.91
C ASP A 180 -3.78 9.81 11.67
N LYS A 181 -3.26 9.49 12.85
CA LYS A 181 -3.79 8.49 13.76
C LYS A 181 -4.14 9.14 15.09
N SER A 182 -5.30 8.79 15.64
CA SER A 182 -5.77 9.39 16.91
C SER A 182 -4.84 9.12 18.08
N ASN A 183 -4.04 8.06 18.02
CA ASN A 183 -2.95 7.77 18.94
C ASN A 183 -1.95 6.78 18.31
N LYS A 184 -0.80 6.58 18.96
CA LYS A 184 0.29 5.73 18.45
C LYS A 184 -0.06 4.26 18.22
N ARG A 185 -1.06 3.71 18.94
CA ARG A 185 -1.51 2.30 18.82
C ARG A 185 -2.42 2.05 17.63
N ARG A 186 -3.00 3.11 17.05
CA ARG A 186 -3.82 2.99 15.85
C ARG A 186 -2.91 2.81 14.64
N ARG A 187 -3.17 1.76 13.87
CA ARG A 187 -2.46 1.44 12.63
C ARG A 187 -3.18 2.05 11.44
N ILE A 188 -2.44 2.75 10.59
CA ILE A 188 -2.96 3.37 9.35
C ILE A 188 -2.14 2.93 8.13
N ASP A 189 -1.27 1.95 8.30
CA ASP A 189 -0.22 1.54 7.38
C ASP A 189 -0.82 1.09 6.03
N GLY A 190 -1.98 0.43 6.10
CA GLY A 190 -2.78 0.11 4.92
C GLY A 190 -3.23 1.34 4.10
N LEU A 191 -3.64 2.43 4.76
CA LEU A 191 -3.95 3.68 4.05
C LEU A 191 -2.68 4.39 3.60
N ALA A 192 -1.65 4.46 4.42
CA ALA A 192 -0.40 5.14 4.07
C ALA A 192 0.21 4.55 2.79
N CYS A 193 0.29 3.22 2.73
CA CYS A 193 0.70 2.47 1.55
C CYS A 193 -0.22 2.72 0.34
N MET A 194 -1.55 2.63 0.53
CA MET A 194 -2.54 2.93 -0.52
C MET A 194 -2.38 4.34 -1.08
N LEU A 195 -2.15 5.32 -0.20
CA LEU A 195 -2.00 6.73 -0.58
C LEU A 195 -0.69 6.96 -1.33
N ASN A 196 0.41 6.30 -0.95
CA ASN A 196 1.67 6.35 -1.70
C ASN A 196 1.47 5.85 -3.15
N ALA A 197 0.81 4.71 -3.34
CA ALA A 197 0.47 4.22 -4.68
C ALA A 197 -0.48 5.19 -5.43
N TYR A 198 -1.47 5.74 -4.74
CA TYR A 198 -2.46 6.63 -5.35
C TYR A 198 -1.88 7.98 -5.78
N VAL A 199 -0.92 8.53 -5.03
CA VAL A 199 -0.15 9.71 -5.43
C VAL A 199 0.52 9.45 -6.78
N ILE A 200 1.24 8.33 -6.89
CA ILE A 200 1.95 7.97 -8.12
C ILE A 200 0.99 7.69 -9.27
N LEU A 201 -0.13 6.99 -9.02
CA LEU A 201 -1.15 6.76 -10.03
C LEU A 201 -1.72 8.06 -10.59
N ASN A 202 -1.98 9.06 -9.73
CA ASN A 202 -2.47 10.37 -10.18
C ASN A 202 -1.40 11.13 -10.97
N GLU A 203 -0.15 11.09 -10.56
CA GLU A 203 0.96 11.75 -11.27
C GLU A 203 1.27 11.08 -12.62
N LYS A 204 1.04 9.77 -12.73
CA LYS A 204 1.34 8.94 -13.91
C LYS A 204 0.10 8.53 -14.69
N MET A 205 -1.05 9.14 -14.44
CA MET A 205 -2.33 8.67 -14.98
C MET A 205 -2.30 8.52 -16.50
N ASP A 206 -1.85 9.54 -17.23
CA ASP A 206 -1.80 9.50 -18.70
C ASP A 206 -0.84 8.42 -19.22
N ASP A 207 0.35 8.30 -18.62
CA ASP A 207 1.33 7.26 -18.97
C ASP A 207 0.76 5.85 -18.66
N TYR A 208 0.09 5.69 -17.52
CA TYR A 208 -0.50 4.43 -17.07
C TYR A 208 -1.68 3.98 -17.94
N ILE A 209 -2.58 4.90 -18.32
CA ILE A 209 -3.69 4.63 -19.24
C ILE A 209 -3.17 4.17 -20.61
N ASN A 210 -2.15 4.85 -21.15
CA ASN A 210 -1.49 4.44 -22.38
C ASN A 210 -0.88 3.03 -22.27
N LEU A 211 -0.26 2.71 -21.12
CA LEU A 211 0.40 1.44 -20.87
C LEU A 211 -0.58 0.25 -20.84
N ILE A 212 -1.77 0.45 -20.28
CA ILE A 212 -2.83 -0.58 -20.26
C ILE A 212 -3.66 -0.62 -21.55
N GLY A 213 -3.40 0.25 -22.53
CA GLY A 213 -4.11 0.28 -23.81
C GLY A 213 -5.55 0.76 -23.71
N ALA A 214 -5.81 1.74 -22.83
CA ALA A 214 -7.14 2.31 -22.57
C ALA A 214 -7.34 3.70 -23.18
#